data_AF-A0A182TNN5-F1
#
_entry.id   AF-A0A182TNN5-F1
#
_cell.length_a   1.000
_cell.length_b   1.000
_cell.length_c   1.000
_cell.angle_alpha   90.00
_cell.angle_beta   90.00
_cell.angle_gamma   90.00
#
_symmetry.space_group_name_H-M   'P 1'
#
loop_
_entity.id
_entity.type
_entity.pdbx_description
1 polymer ?
#
loop_
_entity_poly.entity_id
_entity_poly.type
_entity_poly.pdbx_seq_one_letter_code
_entity_poly.pdbx_strand_id
1 'polypeptide(L)'
;MLTFQQQISEAEAQLRKLTSRMRTAFNEVPLAAPSTYFQDRLHNIRTETGEDVDARVTLRVVEDWFATEHDKSRRLLVADAKTIFGEIQGLHRELQTFNKKLSSFNTSLQEHLEHSSAVFDNLSELKISIYSGVEELDYWSVINKITNDREEWTQEDSLPSVDAVAHLNALLAIWDGNRGINAQFKSLVSIRGSVREQGNFRQFRNRAELENISSNGLSYLVLIILFLGFIGKVRGNAPVQLTWCVDELKAIDAENIVSLCNYLGQNRITLCTAFPDPDAETLMLFEHKYKLDAERRLVHCELALENDATDDGELELAWEDGE
;
A
#
# COMPACT_ATOMS: atom_id res chain seq x y z
N MET A 1 -57.18 18.72 53.37
CA MET A 1 -56.06 17.81 53.63
C MET A 1 -56.37 16.51 52.93
N LEU A 2 -55.55 16.08 51.97
CA LEU A 2 -55.63 14.71 51.45
C LEU A 2 -55.43 13.74 52.62
N THR A 3 -56.20 12.65 52.67
CA THR A 3 -55.97 11.62 53.68
C THR A 3 -54.60 10.98 53.45
N PHE A 4 -53.92 10.54 54.51
CA PHE A 4 -52.58 9.94 54.44
C PHE A 4 -52.52 8.78 53.42
N GLN A 5 -53.63 8.05 53.28
CA GLN A 5 -53.80 6.95 52.33
C GLN A 5 -53.86 7.42 50.85
N GLN A 6 -54.46 8.60 50.58
CA GLN A 6 -54.41 9.22 49.25
C GLN A 6 -52.99 9.67 48.89
N GLN A 7 -52.24 10.21 49.86
CA GLN A 7 -50.85 10.63 49.63
C GLN A 7 -49.93 9.45 49.29
N ILE A 8 -50.11 8.30 49.95
CA ILE A 8 -49.36 7.07 49.63
C ILE A 8 -49.69 6.59 48.22
N SER A 9 -50.97 6.52 47.86
CA SER A 9 -51.40 6.07 46.53
C SER A 9 -50.87 6.98 45.41
N GLU A 10 -50.89 8.29 45.63
CA GLU A 10 -50.34 9.26 44.69
C GLU A 10 -48.81 9.10 44.53
N ALA A 11 -48.08 8.91 45.63
CA ALA A 11 -46.64 8.67 45.60
C ALA A 11 -46.28 7.35 44.89
N GLU A 12 -47.05 6.27 45.10
CA GLU A 12 -46.85 5.00 44.40
C GLU A 12 -47.12 5.11 42.90
N ALA A 13 -48.15 5.85 42.51
CA ALA A 13 -48.45 6.12 41.11
C ALA A 13 -47.32 6.93 40.44
N GLN A 14 -46.78 7.94 41.14
CA GLN A 14 -45.63 8.71 40.68
C GLN A 14 -44.37 7.85 40.55
N LEU A 15 -44.08 6.99 41.54
CA LEU A 15 -42.95 6.08 41.51
C LEU A 15 -43.03 5.17 40.29
N ARG A 16 -44.17 4.53 40.04
CA ARG A 16 -44.39 3.67 38.85
C ARG A 16 -44.15 4.43 37.55
N LYS A 17 -44.62 5.68 37.47
CA LYS A 17 -44.42 6.54 36.29
C LYS A 17 -42.93 6.84 36.05
N LEU A 18 -42.18 7.19 37.09
CA LEU A 18 -40.75 7.50 36.98
C LEU A 18 -39.92 6.26 36.64
N THR A 19 -40.18 5.13 37.30
CA THR A 19 -39.46 3.88 37.05
C THR A 19 -39.74 3.31 35.67
N SER A 20 -40.95 3.53 35.14
CA SER A 20 -41.28 3.23 33.74
C SER A 20 -40.41 4.04 32.77
N ARG A 21 -40.25 5.35 33.00
CA ARG A 21 -39.36 6.19 32.18
C ARG A 21 -37.90 5.76 32.25
N MET A 22 -37.40 5.43 33.45
CA MET A 22 -36.03 4.92 33.63
C MET A 22 -35.84 3.60 32.88
N ARG A 23 -36.80 2.68 32.98
CA ARG A 23 -36.79 1.42 32.22
C ARG A 23 -36.70 1.67 30.71
N THR A 24 -37.47 2.61 30.18
CA THR A 24 -37.39 2.96 28.76
C THR A 24 -36.00 3.49 28.40
N ALA A 25 -35.41 4.36 29.22
CA ALA A 25 -34.07 4.91 28.97
C ALA A 25 -32.97 3.83 28.99
N PHE A 26 -33.00 2.91 29.96
CA PHE A 26 -32.02 1.82 30.02
C PHE A 26 -32.08 0.88 28.80
N ASN A 27 -33.26 0.74 28.20
CA ASN A 27 -33.48 -0.13 27.04
C ASN A 27 -33.51 0.63 25.71
N GLU A 28 -33.14 1.92 25.68
CA GLU A 28 -33.20 2.76 24.48
C GLU A 28 -32.29 2.22 23.37
N VAL A 29 -31.08 1.77 23.73
CA VAL A 29 -30.13 1.12 22.81
C VAL A 29 -30.07 -0.37 23.14
N PRO A 30 -30.64 -1.26 22.31
CA PRO A 30 -30.56 -2.70 22.50
C PRO A 30 -29.11 -3.17 22.55
N LEU A 31 -28.82 -4.18 23.38
CA LEU A 31 -27.49 -4.79 23.56
C LEU A 31 -26.39 -3.87 24.13
N ALA A 32 -26.69 -2.59 24.40
CA ALA A 32 -25.77 -1.73 25.13
C ALA A 32 -25.61 -2.21 26.59
N ALA A 33 -24.51 -1.80 27.25
CA ALA A 33 -24.23 -2.21 28.63
C ALA A 33 -25.36 -1.90 29.63
N PRO A 34 -26.03 -0.71 29.60
CA PRO A 34 -27.16 -0.46 30.49
C PRO A 34 -28.33 -1.42 30.24
N SER A 35 -28.65 -1.67 28.96
CA SER A 35 -29.77 -2.54 28.56
C SER A 35 -29.55 -3.98 29.01
N THR A 36 -28.35 -4.51 28.72
CA THR A 36 -27.96 -5.88 29.09
C THR A 36 -27.94 -6.05 30.60
N TYR A 37 -27.28 -5.14 31.33
CA TYR A 37 -27.27 -5.17 32.80
C TYR A 37 -28.69 -5.15 33.38
N PHE A 38 -29.54 -4.24 32.89
CA PHE A 38 -30.88 -4.08 33.41
C PHE A 38 -31.75 -5.32 33.16
N GLN A 39 -31.66 -5.92 31.97
CA GLN A 39 -32.39 -7.14 31.63
C GLN A 39 -31.92 -8.33 32.45
N ASP A 40 -30.60 -8.53 32.56
CA ASP A 40 -29.99 -9.65 33.30
C ASP A 40 -30.32 -9.56 34.79
N ARG A 41 -30.21 -8.39 35.41
CA ARG A 41 -30.50 -8.23 36.84
C ARG A 41 -31.98 -8.44 37.15
N LEU A 42 -32.88 -7.95 36.31
CA LEU A 42 -34.32 -8.21 36.49
C LEU A 42 -34.66 -9.70 36.29
N HIS A 43 -34.00 -10.38 35.35
CA HIS A 43 -34.16 -11.82 35.15
C HIS A 43 -33.67 -12.62 36.35
N ASN A 44 -32.51 -12.28 36.90
CA ASN A 44 -31.94 -12.95 38.07
C ASN A 44 -32.81 -12.74 39.32
N ILE A 45 -33.31 -11.53 39.55
CA ILE A 45 -34.21 -11.27 40.70
C ILE A 45 -35.49 -12.11 40.60
N ARG A 46 -36.10 -12.19 39.40
CA ARG A 46 -37.30 -13.02 39.18
C ARG A 46 -37.06 -14.49 39.45
N THR A 47 -35.89 -15.00 39.06
CA THR A 47 -35.55 -16.42 39.22
C THR A 47 -35.13 -16.76 40.65
N GLU A 48 -34.45 -15.86 41.36
CA GLU A 48 -33.96 -16.08 42.72
C GLU A 48 -35.05 -15.87 43.80
N THR A 49 -35.91 -14.87 43.65
CA THR A 49 -36.88 -14.47 44.67
C THR A 49 -38.30 -14.97 44.40
N GLY A 50 -38.63 -15.28 43.14
CA GLY A 50 -39.99 -15.60 42.72
C GLY A 50 -40.98 -14.41 42.80
N GLU A 51 -40.51 -13.22 43.15
CA GLU A 51 -41.32 -12.01 43.24
C GLU A 51 -41.52 -11.35 41.87
N ASP A 52 -42.68 -10.69 41.68
CA ASP A 52 -42.90 -9.86 40.50
C ASP A 52 -42.07 -8.57 40.58
N VAL A 53 -41.60 -8.10 39.43
CA VAL A 53 -40.74 -6.90 39.35
C VAL A 53 -41.60 -5.66 39.50
N ASP A 54 -41.71 -5.19 40.73
CA ASP A 54 -42.41 -3.96 41.06
C ASP A 54 -41.55 -2.70 40.80
N ALA A 55 -42.13 -1.53 41.09
CA ALA A 55 -41.44 -0.25 40.89
C ALA A 55 -40.25 -0.05 41.86
N ARG A 56 -40.31 -0.62 43.07
CA ARG A 56 -39.24 -0.47 44.08
C ARG A 56 -38.02 -1.32 43.71
N VAL A 57 -38.25 -2.56 43.26
CA VAL A 57 -37.20 -3.43 42.71
C VAL A 57 -36.56 -2.77 41.50
N THR A 58 -37.36 -2.22 40.59
CA THR A 58 -36.84 -1.49 39.42
C THR A 58 -35.95 -0.31 39.84
N LEU A 59 -36.37 0.48 40.84
CA LEU A 59 -35.58 1.61 41.33
C LEU A 59 -34.24 1.16 41.92
N ARG A 60 -34.23 0.09 42.74
CA ARG A 60 -32.99 -0.45 43.33
C ARG A 60 -31.98 -0.89 42.27
N VAL A 61 -32.44 -1.54 41.20
CA VAL A 61 -31.54 -1.94 40.09
C VAL A 61 -30.92 -0.72 39.40
N VAL A 62 -31.67 0.36 39.24
CA VAL A 62 -31.17 1.62 38.68
C VAL A 62 -30.16 2.28 39.64
N GLU A 63 -30.45 2.30 40.94
CA GLU A 63 -29.54 2.82 41.97
C GLU A 63 -28.21 2.04 41.96
N ASP A 64 -28.26 0.71 41.93
CA ASP A 64 -27.07 -0.15 41.91
C ASP A 64 -26.18 0.11 40.67
N TRP A 65 -26.80 0.36 39.51
CA TRP A 65 -26.09 0.73 38.29
C TRP A 65 -25.28 2.01 38.47
N PHE A 66 -25.93 3.09 38.91
CA PHE A 66 -25.28 4.38 39.10
C PHE A 66 -24.33 4.41 40.30
N ALA A 67 -24.47 3.48 41.25
CA ALA A 67 -23.54 3.37 42.37
C ALA A 67 -22.20 2.72 41.97
N THR A 68 -22.20 1.74 41.04
CA THR A 68 -21.00 0.92 40.81
C THR A 68 -20.78 0.48 39.36
N GLU A 69 -21.80 -0.04 38.69
CA GLU A 69 -21.61 -0.71 37.39
C GLU A 69 -21.40 0.28 36.24
N HIS A 70 -22.00 1.46 36.30
CA HIS A 70 -21.86 2.48 35.26
C HIS A 70 -20.40 2.95 35.07
N ASP A 71 -19.65 3.10 36.17
CA ASP A 71 -18.24 3.50 36.12
C ASP A 71 -17.37 2.40 35.54
N LYS A 72 -17.66 1.13 35.86
CA LYS A 72 -16.97 -0.02 35.28
C LYS A 72 -17.22 -0.10 33.78
N SER A 73 -18.48 0.00 33.36
CA SER A 73 -18.85 0.03 31.93
C SER A 73 -18.21 1.21 31.22
N ARG A 74 -18.18 2.41 31.83
CA ARG A 74 -17.52 3.58 31.24
C ARG A 74 -16.02 3.32 31.03
N ARG A 75 -15.31 2.78 32.01
CA ARG A 75 -13.88 2.48 31.91
C ARG A 75 -13.59 1.44 30.82
N LEU A 76 -14.40 0.39 30.74
CA LEU A 76 -14.28 -0.62 29.68
C LEU A 76 -14.48 -0.01 28.31
N LEU A 77 -15.55 0.78 28.11
CA LEU A 77 -15.81 1.48 26.85
C LEU A 77 -14.65 2.40 26.43
N VAL A 78 -14.08 3.15 27.38
CA VAL A 78 -12.91 4.00 27.12
C VAL A 78 -11.70 3.16 26.73
N ALA A 79 -11.45 2.03 27.39
CA ALA A 79 -10.34 1.13 27.06
C ALA A 79 -10.50 0.50 25.66
N ASP A 80 -11.71 0.03 25.34
CA ASP A 80 -12.03 -0.55 24.04
C ASP A 80 -11.89 0.50 22.93
N ALA A 81 -12.43 1.70 23.14
CA ALA A 81 -12.26 2.81 22.21
C ALA A 81 -10.77 3.13 21.99
N LYS A 82 -9.96 3.27 23.06
CA LYS A 82 -8.50 3.50 22.95
C LYS A 82 -7.80 2.43 22.12
N THR A 83 -8.24 1.18 22.21
CA THR A 83 -7.71 0.06 21.44
C THR A 83 -8.10 0.18 19.96
N ILE A 84 -9.37 0.43 19.66
CA ILE A 84 -9.88 0.58 18.28
C ILE A 84 -9.24 1.77 17.56
N PHE A 85 -9.23 2.96 18.20
CA PHE A 85 -8.50 4.13 17.68
C PHE A 85 -7.00 3.84 17.52
N GLY A 86 -6.45 3.01 18.42
CA GLY A 86 -5.13 2.39 18.37
C GLY A 86 -4.81 1.74 17.03
N GLU A 87 -5.62 0.75 16.68
CA GLU A 87 -5.47 -0.07 15.48
C GLU A 87 -5.66 0.75 14.21
N ILE A 88 -6.67 1.64 14.17
CA ILE A 88 -6.92 2.51 13.01
C ILE A 88 -5.73 3.44 12.76
N GLN A 89 -5.12 4.00 13.81
CA GLN A 89 -3.91 4.81 13.66
C GLN A 89 -2.72 3.97 13.19
N GLY A 90 -2.61 2.71 13.64
CA GLY A 90 -1.60 1.77 13.16
C GLY A 90 -1.67 1.60 11.64
N LEU A 91 -2.87 1.27 11.14
CA LEU A 91 -3.13 1.17 9.71
C LEU A 91 -2.84 2.48 8.96
N HIS A 92 -3.27 3.63 9.51
CA HIS A 92 -3.00 4.93 8.92
C HIS A 92 -1.50 5.16 8.71
N ARG A 93 -0.69 4.85 9.74
CA ARG A 93 0.78 4.99 9.69
C ARG A 93 1.41 4.05 8.67
N GLU A 94 0.91 2.82 8.54
CA GLU A 94 1.39 1.87 7.54
C GLU A 94 1.13 2.39 6.11
N LEU A 95 -0.10 2.83 5.82
CA LEU A 95 -0.47 3.41 4.53
C LEU A 95 0.32 4.70 4.22
N GLN A 96 0.52 5.56 5.22
CA GLN A 96 1.31 6.78 5.05
C GLN A 96 2.79 6.45 4.79
N THR A 97 3.35 5.45 5.49
CA THR A 97 4.72 4.98 5.28
C THR A 97 4.88 4.38 3.90
N PHE A 98 3.88 3.61 3.45
CA PHE A 98 3.83 3.07 2.10
C PHE A 98 3.84 4.19 1.04
N ASN A 99 2.99 5.21 1.18
CA ASN A 99 2.95 6.35 0.26
C ASN A 99 4.28 7.12 0.22
N LYS A 100 4.90 7.36 1.39
CA LYS A 100 6.24 7.99 1.49
C LYS A 100 7.32 7.17 0.79
N LYS A 101 7.32 5.85 0.98
CA LYS A 101 8.26 4.94 0.31
C LYS A 101 8.05 4.97 -1.21
N LEU A 102 6.80 4.99 -1.68
CA LEU A 102 6.48 5.06 -3.10
C LEU A 102 6.92 6.38 -3.71
N SER A 103 6.66 7.51 -3.05
CA SER A 103 7.11 8.83 -3.49
C SER A 103 8.64 8.90 -3.59
N SER A 104 9.35 8.41 -2.56
CA SER A 104 10.82 8.35 -2.60
C SER A 104 11.35 7.43 -3.70
N PHE A 105 10.64 6.34 -4.00
CA PHE A 105 10.98 5.47 -5.11
C PHE A 105 10.74 6.16 -6.46
N ASN A 106 9.62 6.88 -6.60
CA ASN A 106 9.30 7.64 -7.80
C ASN A 106 10.35 8.73 -8.08
N THR A 107 10.85 9.43 -7.06
CA THR A 107 11.96 10.39 -7.21
C THR A 107 13.22 9.70 -7.74
N SER A 108 13.63 8.58 -7.14
CA SER A 108 14.82 7.85 -7.61
C SER A 108 14.64 7.31 -9.04
N LEU A 109 13.43 6.88 -9.40
CA LEU A 109 13.10 6.47 -10.76
C LEU A 109 13.21 7.65 -11.74
N GLN A 110 12.72 8.84 -11.38
CA GLN A 110 12.90 10.04 -12.23
C GLN A 110 14.38 10.38 -12.44
N GLU A 111 15.21 10.30 -11.41
CA GLU A 111 16.66 10.50 -11.55
C GLU A 111 17.21 9.55 -12.61
N HIS A 112 16.90 8.24 -12.53
CA HIS A 112 17.36 7.29 -13.54
C HIS A 112 16.76 7.55 -14.94
N LEU A 113 15.53 8.07 -15.03
CA LEU A 113 14.93 8.44 -16.31
C LEU A 113 15.61 9.65 -16.95
N GLU A 114 15.85 10.71 -16.19
CA GLU A 114 16.52 11.93 -16.65
C GLU A 114 17.94 11.64 -17.15
N HIS A 115 18.67 10.74 -16.48
CA HIS A 115 19.98 10.30 -16.95
C HIS A 115 19.85 9.41 -18.18
N SER A 116 18.83 8.55 -18.26
CA SER A 116 18.62 7.66 -19.41
C SER A 116 18.17 8.39 -20.68
N SER A 117 17.36 9.44 -20.59
CA SER A 117 16.94 10.23 -21.76
C SER A 117 18.12 10.98 -22.40
N ALA A 118 19.18 11.24 -21.64
CA ALA A 118 20.45 11.75 -22.17
C ALA A 118 21.32 10.67 -22.82
N VAL A 119 21.03 9.40 -22.57
CA VAL A 119 21.83 8.24 -23.05
C VAL A 119 21.17 7.57 -24.25
N PHE A 120 19.85 7.66 -24.38
CA PHE A 120 19.08 7.05 -25.46
C PHE A 120 18.29 8.11 -26.23
N ASP A 121 18.71 8.44 -27.45
CA ASP A 121 18.10 9.51 -28.25
C ASP A 121 16.63 9.22 -28.60
N ASN A 122 16.28 7.95 -28.78
CA ASN A 122 14.91 7.48 -29.05
C ASN A 122 13.96 7.59 -27.83
N LEU A 123 14.51 7.87 -26.63
CA LEU A 123 13.76 7.96 -25.37
C LEU A 123 13.52 9.41 -24.91
N SER A 124 13.85 10.40 -25.75
CA SER A 124 13.91 11.83 -25.42
C SER A 124 12.61 12.45 -24.84
N GLU A 125 11.46 11.77 -24.89
CA GLU A 125 10.21 12.20 -24.23
C GLU A 125 9.52 11.10 -23.37
N LEU A 126 10.22 10.05 -22.95
CA LEU A 126 9.65 9.05 -22.05
C LEU A 126 9.48 9.61 -20.63
N LYS A 127 8.23 9.62 -20.15
CA LYS A 127 7.91 9.88 -18.74
C LYS A 127 7.26 8.64 -18.13
N ILE A 128 7.82 8.14 -17.04
CA ILE A 128 7.20 7.07 -16.24
C ILE A 128 7.01 7.60 -14.84
N SER A 129 5.91 7.27 -14.18
CA SER A 129 5.68 7.58 -12.78
C SER A 129 4.91 6.45 -12.13
N ILE A 130 5.19 6.23 -10.85
CA ILE A 130 4.50 5.22 -10.07
C ILE A 130 3.47 5.91 -9.19
N TYR A 131 2.22 5.56 -9.41
CA TYR A 131 1.07 6.16 -8.77
C TYR A 131 0.62 5.32 -7.57
N SER A 132 0.33 6.02 -6.47
CA SER A 132 -0.28 5.47 -5.25
C SER A 132 -1.79 5.68 -5.28
N GLY A 133 -2.56 4.61 -5.40
CA GLY A 133 -4.02 4.63 -5.25
C GLY A 133 -4.48 4.78 -3.79
N VAL A 134 -3.58 5.01 -2.83
CA VAL A 134 -3.94 5.15 -1.40
C VAL A 134 -4.90 6.32 -1.17
N GLU A 135 -4.70 7.43 -1.87
CA GLU A 135 -5.56 8.62 -1.73
C GLU A 135 -6.93 8.45 -2.41
N GLU A 136 -7.06 7.48 -3.32
CA GLU A 136 -8.31 7.12 -3.99
C GLU A 136 -9.18 6.18 -3.13
N LEU A 137 -8.67 5.73 -1.98
CA LEU A 137 -9.42 4.88 -1.06
C LEU A 137 -10.50 5.69 -0.33
N ASP A 138 -11.75 5.28 -0.45
CA ASP A 138 -12.90 5.96 0.16
C ASP A 138 -12.73 6.18 1.68
N TYR A 139 -12.10 5.22 2.37
CA TYR A 139 -11.84 5.27 3.80
C TYR A 139 -10.64 6.13 4.21
N TRP A 140 -9.76 6.55 3.28
CA TRP A 140 -8.54 7.30 3.62
C TRP A 140 -8.86 8.63 4.31
N SER A 141 -9.82 9.38 3.77
CA SER A 141 -10.26 10.65 4.36
C SER A 141 -10.85 10.46 5.75
N VAL A 142 -11.57 9.36 5.98
CA VAL A 142 -12.21 9.04 7.26
C VAL A 142 -11.15 8.62 8.30
N ILE A 143 -10.19 7.80 7.92
CA ILE A 143 -9.07 7.38 8.78
C ILE A 143 -8.23 8.58 9.24
N ASN A 144 -8.02 9.56 8.36
CA ASN A 144 -7.32 10.80 8.73
C ASN A 144 -8.09 11.56 9.83
N LYS A 145 -9.41 11.70 9.70
CA LYS A 145 -10.26 12.35 10.72
C LYS A 145 -10.20 11.60 12.05
N ILE A 146 -10.35 10.28 12.03
CA ILE A 146 -10.27 9.42 13.23
C ILE A 146 -8.90 9.54 13.93
N THR A 147 -7.82 9.68 13.16
CA THR A 147 -6.49 9.88 13.71
C THR A 147 -6.38 11.22 14.44
N ASN A 148 -6.94 12.29 13.87
CA ASN A 148 -6.99 13.61 14.52
C ASN A 148 -7.87 13.59 15.78
N ASP A 149 -9.06 12.97 15.70
CA ASP A 149 -9.97 12.83 16.84
C ASP A 149 -9.28 12.12 18.02
N ARG A 150 -8.47 11.10 17.73
CA ARG A 150 -7.70 10.39 18.75
C ARG A 150 -6.65 11.30 19.40
N GLU A 151 -5.91 12.06 18.60
CA GLU A 151 -4.88 12.98 19.10
C GLU A 151 -5.48 14.04 20.04
N GLU A 152 -6.69 14.52 19.74
CA GLU A 152 -7.44 15.42 20.62
C GLU A 152 -7.96 14.70 21.88
N TRP A 153 -8.45 13.47 21.74
CA TRP A 153 -9.02 12.67 22.83
C TRP A 153 -7.97 12.06 23.78
N THR A 154 -6.67 12.17 23.49
CA THR A 154 -5.63 11.46 24.25
C THR A 154 -5.44 12.00 25.68
N GLN A 155 -6.04 13.14 26.03
CA GLN A 155 -5.78 13.88 27.27
C GLN A 155 -6.75 13.60 28.43
N GLU A 156 -7.80 12.78 28.26
CA GLU A 156 -8.84 12.62 29.31
C GLU A 156 -9.33 11.17 29.51
N ASP A 157 -9.85 10.88 30.70
CA ASP A 157 -10.66 9.68 31.04
C ASP A 157 -12.14 9.85 30.60
N SER A 158 -12.40 10.76 29.66
CA SER A 158 -13.72 11.06 29.10
C SER A 158 -14.07 10.12 27.94
N LEU A 159 -15.35 10.03 27.61
CA LEU A 159 -15.79 9.31 26.41
C LEU A 159 -15.39 10.09 25.14
N PRO A 160 -15.20 9.40 23.99
CA PRO A 160 -14.95 10.08 22.73
C PRO A 160 -16.05 11.11 22.41
N SER A 161 -15.68 12.16 21.66
CA SER A 161 -16.65 13.15 21.19
C SER A 161 -17.70 12.51 20.28
N VAL A 162 -18.86 13.16 20.17
CA VAL A 162 -19.94 12.73 19.25
C VAL A 162 -19.43 12.66 17.80
N ASP A 163 -18.56 13.59 17.41
CA ASP A 163 -17.95 13.61 16.08
C ASP A 163 -17.02 12.42 15.86
N ALA A 164 -16.21 12.06 16.85
CA ALA A 164 -15.33 10.89 16.78
C ALA A 164 -16.14 9.59 16.62
N VAL A 165 -17.27 9.47 17.32
CA VAL A 165 -18.21 8.35 17.15
C VAL A 165 -18.84 8.36 15.75
N ALA A 166 -19.20 9.54 15.22
CA ALA A 166 -19.73 9.67 13.86
C ALA A 166 -18.70 9.24 12.81
N HIS A 167 -17.41 9.58 12.97
CA HIS A 167 -16.35 9.13 12.07
C HIS A 167 -16.12 7.62 12.14
N LEU A 168 -16.18 7.01 13.34
CA LEU A 168 -16.14 5.54 13.48
C LEU A 168 -17.30 4.87 12.75
N ASN A 169 -18.52 5.40 12.87
CA ASN A 169 -19.69 4.89 12.14
C ASN A 169 -19.54 5.05 10.63
N ALA A 170 -18.97 6.18 10.16
CA ALA A 170 -18.68 6.39 8.75
C ALA A 170 -17.66 5.35 8.23
N LEU A 171 -16.63 5.03 9.03
CA LEU A 171 -15.67 3.99 8.69
C LEU A 171 -16.35 2.61 8.61
N LEU A 172 -17.19 2.27 9.59
CA LEU A 172 -17.95 1.01 9.60
C LEU A 172 -18.89 0.88 8.39
N ALA A 173 -19.48 1.97 7.91
CA ALA A 173 -20.35 1.94 6.73
C ALA A 173 -19.60 1.62 5.43
N ILE A 174 -18.31 1.96 5.37
CA ILE A 174 -17.42 1.69 4.22
C ILE A 174 -16.71 0.33 4.39
N TRP A 175 -16.67 -0.20 5.62
CA TRP A 175 -16.00 -1.45 5.95
C TRP A 175 -16.77 -2.66 5.42
N ASP A 176 -16.24 -3.29 4.36
CA ASP A 176 -16.75 -4.59 3.91
C ASP A 176 -16.30 -5.69 4.88
N GLY A 177 -17.23 -6.17 5.72
CA GLY A 177 -16.99 -7.18 6.76
C GLY A 177 -16.46 -8.53 6.25
N ASN A 178 -16.62 -8.84 4.96
CA ASN A 178 -16.10 -10.08 4.36
C ASN A 178 -14.69 -9.93 3.78
N ARG A 179 -14.26 -8.71 3.47
CA ARG A 179 -12.94 -8.44 2.88
C ARG A 179 -11.96 -7.84 3.91
N GLY A 180 -12.46 -7.24 4.99
CA GLY A 180 -11.66 -6.40 5.87
C GLY A 180 -11.12 -5.18 5.12
N ILE A 181 -10.21 -4.43 5.74
CA ILE A 181 -9.39 -3.46 5.00
C ILE A 181 -8.36 -4.26 4.20
N ASN A 182 -8.82 -4.87 3.10
CA ASN A 182 -7.96 -5.53 2.13
C ASN A 182 -7.37 -4.46 1.22
N ALA A 183 -6.55 -3.59 1.81
CA ALA A 183 -5.55 -2.85 1.06
C ALA A 183 -4.53 -3.88 0.58
N GLN A 184 -4.87 -4.66 -0.45
CA GLN A 184 -3.85 -5.40 -1.19
C GLN A 184 -2.92 -4.32 -1.75
N PHE A 185 -1.82 -4.03 -1.05
CA PHE A 185 -0.92 -2.93 -1.41
C PHE A 185 -0.51 -2.98 -2.88
N LYS A 186 -0.44 -4.19 -3.45
CA LYS A 186 -0.22 -4.43 -4.89
C LYS A 186 -1.27 -3.79 -5.80
N SER A 187 -2.55 -3.80 -5.43
CA SER A 187 -3.62 -3.14 -6.21
C SER A 187 -3.60 -1.62 -6.08
N LEU A 188 -2.88 -1.08 -5.09
CA LEU A 188 -2.73 0.36 -4.86
C LEU A 188 -1.54 0.94 -5.62
N VAL A 189 -0.77 0.13 -6.35
CA VAL A 189 0.35 0.62 -7.16
C VAL A 189 0.02 0.47 -8.63
N SER A 190 0.12 1.57 -9.38
CA SER A 190 0.00 1.56 -10.84
C SER A 190 1.20 2.28 -11.44
N ILE A 191 1.87 1.63 -12.40
CA ILE A 191 2.89 2.28 -13.22
C ILE A 191 2.16 2.99 -14.35
N ARG A 192 2.29 4.31 -14.42
CA ARG A 192 1.72 5.13 -15.49
C ARG A 192 2.85 5.81 -16.23
N GLY A 193 2.70 5.99 -17.53
CA GLY A 193 3.69 6.73 -18.30
C GLY A 193 3.14 7.26 -19.59
N SER A 194 3.98 8.05 -20.25
CA SER A 194 3.75 8.54 -21.59
C SER A 194 5.03 8.46 -22.40
N VAL A 195 4.89 8.11 -23.66
CA VAL A 195 5.97 8.10 -24.63
C VAL A 195 5.54 8.90 -25.84
N ARG A 196 6.48 9.60 -26.46
CA ARG A 196 6.28 10.20 -27.77
C ARG A 196 7.15 9.50 -28.78
N GLU A 197 6.51 8.82 -29.72
CA GLU A 197 7.19 8.07 -30.78
C GLU A 197 6.80 8.70 -32.12
N GLN A 198 7.79 9.14 -32.90
CA GLN A 198 7.59 9.72 -34.24
C GLN A 198 6.56 10.88 -34.25
N GLY A 199 6.53 11.69 -33.19
CA GLY A 199 5.61 12.82 -33.03
C GLY A 199 4.26 12.49 -32.37
N ASN A 200 3.88 11.21 -32.26
CA ASN A 200 2.63 10.76 -31.65
C ASN A 200 2.79 10.53 -30.14
N PHE A 201 1.98 11.23 -29.35
CA PHE A 201 1.96 11.08 -27.90
C PHE A 201 1.02 9.93 -27.49
N ARG A 202 1.53 8.98 -26.71
CA ARG A 202 0.78 7.81 -26.24
C ARG A 202 0.99 7.62 -24.74
N GLN A 203 -0.05 7.19 -24.02
CA GLN A 203 0.00 6.95 -22.58
C GLN A 203 -0.26 5.47 -22.26
N PHE A 204 0.39 4.95 -21.23
CA PHE A 204 0.21 3.58 -20.75
C PHE A 204 0.01 3.56 -19.22
N ARG A 205 -0.73 2.56 -18.73
CA ARG A 205 -1.05 2.35 -17.30
C ARG A 205 -0.64 0.98 -16.77
N ASN A 206 -0.17 0.11 -17.65
CA ASN A 206 0.32 -1.22 -17.32
C ASN A 206 1.28 -1.72 -18.41
N ARG A 207 1.93 -2.86 -18.14
CA ARG A 207 2.89 -3.48 -19.05
C ARG A 207 2.28 -3.84 -20.41
N ALA A 208 1.05 -4.37 -20.42
CA ALA A 208 0.40 -4.78 -21.68
C ALA A 208 0.11 -3.57 -22.57
N GLU A 209 -0.27 -2.43 -22.00
CA GLU A 209 -0.43 -1.17 -22.75
C GLU A 209 0.90 -0.66 -23.29
N LEU A 210 2.00 -0.76 -22.53
CA LEU A 210 3.34 -0.38 -23.00
C LEU A 210 3.77 -1.23 -24.21
N GLU A 211 3.65 -2.56 -24.12
CA GLU A 211 4.00 -3.50 -25.20
C GLU A 211 3.18 -3.25 -26.48
N ASN A 212 1.94 -2.75 -26.36
CA ASN A 212 1.10 -2.40 -27.52
C ASN A 212 1.44 -1.03 -28.13
N ILE A 213 2.06 -0.15 -27.35
CA ILE A 213 2.28 1.25 -27.72
C ILE A 213 3.64 1.46 -28.39
N SER A 214 4.59 0.56 -28.17
CA SER A 214 6.02 0.74 -28.38
C SER A 214 6.66 -0.52 -28.95
N SER A 215 7.75 -0.39 -29.73
CA SER A 215 8.53 -1.54 -30.21
C SER A 215 9.01 -2.46 -29.08
N ASN A 216 9.29 -3.73 -29.39
CA ASN A 216 9.80 -4.71 -28.41
C ASN A 216 11.07 -4.19 -27.71
N GLY A 217 11.98 -3.54 -28.45
CA GLY A 217 13.22 -2.97 -27.89
C GLY A 217 12.99 -1.82 -26.91
N LEU A 218 12.07 -0.91 -27.21
CA LEU A 218 11.79 0.24 -26.34
C LEU A 218 11.05 -0.18 -25.06
N SER A 219 10.12 -1.13 -25.16
CA SER A 219 9.50 -1.75 -23.97
C SER A 219 10.55 -2.42 -23.07
N TYR A 220 11.59 -3.01 -23.67
CA TYR A 220 12.70 -3.62 -22.94
C TYR A 220 13.60 -2.58 -22.25
N LEU A 221 13.94 -1.48 -22.93
CA LEU A 221 14.70 -0.37 -22.33
C LEU A 221 13.96 0.24 -21.13
N VAL A 222 12.64 0.46 -21.25
CA VAL A 222 11.79 0.92 -20.16
C VAL A 222 11.88 -0.02 -18.95
N LEU A 223 11.82 -1.33 -19.18
CA LEU A 223 11.91 -2.34 -18.15
C LEU A 223 13.29 -2.33 -17.46
N ILE A 224 14.38 -2.18 -18.23
CA ILE A 224 15.73 -2.02 -17.68
C ILE A 224 15.82 -0.79 -16.79
N ILE A 225 15.33 0.37 -17.24
CA ILE A 225 15.36 1.61 -16.45
C ILE A 225 14.57 1.45 -15.15
N LEU A 226 13.41 0.80 -15.20
CA LEU A 226 12.62 0.45 -14.01
C LEU A 226 13.42 -0.43 -13.05
N PHE A 227 14.07 -1.49 -13.55
CA PHE A 227 14.92 -2.35 -12.74
C PHE A 227 16.12 -1.62 -12.14
N LEU A 228 16.75 -0.73 -12.90
CA LEU A 228 17.83 0.12 -12.40
C LEU A 228 17.36 1.03 -11.27
N GLY A 229 16.18 1.64 -11.39
CA GLY A 229 15.57 2.39 -10.30
C GLY A 229 15.37 1.52 -9.05
N PHE A 230 14.88 0.29 -9.20
CA PHE A 230 14.73 -0.66 -8.07
C PHE A 230 16.09 -1.02 -7.44
N ILE A 231 17.08 -1.33 -8.25
CA ILE A 231 18.43 -1.66 -7.78
C ILE A 231 19.06 -0.45 -7.09
N GLY A 232 18.99 0.75 -7.67
CA GLY A 232 19.47 1.99 -7.06
C GLY A 232 18.83 2.22 -5.70
N LYS A 233 17.52 1.97 -5.58
CA LYS A 233 16.80 2.09 -4.30
C LYS A 233 17.25 1.07 -3.25
N VAL A 234 17.43 -0.20 -3.64
CA VAL A 234 17.81 -1.29 -2.72
C VAL A 234 19.27 -1.21 -2.32
N ARG A 235 20.15 -0.95 -3.29
CA ARG A 235 21.60 -0.82 -3.09
C ARG A 235 21.96 0.48 -2.35
N GLY A 236 21.21 1.55 -2.58
CA GLY A 236 21.58 2.89 -2.12
C GLY A 236 22.99 3.24 -2.59
N ASN A 237 23.83 3.72 -1.67
CA ASN A 237 25.23 4.08 -1.96
C ASN A 237 26.21 2.92 -1.79
N ALA A 238 25.73 1.69 -1.56
CA ALA A 238 26.61 0.56 -1.36
C ALA A 238 27.41 0.28 -2.65
N PRO A 239 28.74 0.08 -2.55
CA PRO A 239 29.60 -0.05 -3.72
C PRO A 239 29.56 -1.46 -4.35
N VAL A 240 28.38 -2.03 -4.55
CA VAL A 240 28.17 -3.41 -5.02
C VAL A 240 28.12 -3.46 -6.55
N GLN A 241 28.99 -4.29 -7.13
CA GLN A 241 28.92 -4.70 -8.55
C GLN A 241 27.89 -5.82 -8.69
N LEU A 242 26.98 -5.70 -9.66
CA LEU A 242 26.01 -6.74 -9.99
C LEU A 242 26.32 -7.33 -11.36
N THR A 243 26.08 -8.62 -11.55
CA THR A 243 26.10 -9.24 -12.88
C THR A 243 24.67 -9.50 -13.33
N TRP A 244 24.28 -8.95 -14.47
CA TRP A 244 22.99 -9.20 -15.10
C TRP A 244 23.18 -10.17 -16.25
N CYS A 245 22.60 -11.35 -16.11
CA CYS A 245 22.53 -12.33 -17.19
C CYS A 245 21.23 -12.12 -17.95
N VAL A 246 21.34 -11.53 -19.14
CA VAL A 246 20.20 -11.23 -20.01
C VAL A 246 20.33 -12.10 -21.26
N ASP A 247 19.29 -12.86 -21.58
CA ASP A 247 19.26 -13.60 -22.83
C ASP A 247 18.72 -12.72 -23.97
N GLU A 248 19.29 -12.85 -25.16
CA GLU A 248 18.84 -12.26 -26.42
C GLU A 248 18.51 -10.74 -26.41
N LEU A 249 19.53 -9.89 -26.49
CA LEU A 249 19.35 -8.44 -26.65
C LEU A 249 19.06 -7.97 -28.09
N LYS A 250 18.93 -8.88 -29.06
CA LYS A 250 18.70 -8.55 -30.50
C LYS A 250 17.40 -7.78 -30.79
N ALA A 251 16.46 -7.74 -29.84
CA ALA A 251 15.25 -6.94 -29.98
C ALA A 251 15.51 -5.42 -29.89
N ILE A 252 16.73 -5.02 -29.51
CA ILE A 252 17.18 -3.64 -29.34
C ILE A 252 18.12 -3.30 -30.51
N ASP A 253 17.94 -2.12 -31.11
CA ASP A 253 18.82 -1.64 -32.18
C ASP A 253 20.27 -1.47 -31.67
N ALA A 254 21.27 -1.70 -32.53
CA ALA A 254 22.69 -1.71 -32.17
C ALA A 254 23.14 -0.44 -31.41
N GLU A 255 22.71 0.74 -31.86
CA GLU A 255 22.98 2.02 -31.18
C GLU A 255 22.47 2.04 -29.74
N ASN A 256 21.27 1.50 -29.49
CA ASN A 256 20.69 1.41 -28.15
C ASN A 256 21.39 0.34 -27.29
N ILE A 257 22.00 -0.69 -27.88
CA ILE A 257 22.81 -1.68 -27.15
C ILE A 257 24.09 -1.02 -26.60
N VAL A 258 24.76 -0.17 -27.39
CA VAL A 258 25.93 0.61 -26.95
C VAL A 258 25.57 1.49 -25.76
N SER A 259 24.50 2.28 -25.90
CA SER A 259 23.99 3.15 -24.84
C SER A 259 23.61 2.38 -23.58
N LEU A 260 22.99 1.21 -23.74
CA LEU A 260 22.65 0.32 -22.63
C LEU A 260 23.89 -0.18 -21.91
N CYS A 261 24.89 -0.69 -22.61
CA CYS A 261 26.13 -1.20 -22.00
C CYS A 261 26.84 -0.12 -21.19
N ASN A 262 26.95 1.09 -21.76
CA ASN A 262 27.53 2.25 -21.08
C ASN A 262 26.73 2.61 -19.81
N TYR A 263 25.40 2.63 -19.90
CA TYR A 263 24.53 2.98 -18.78
C TYR A 263 24.58 1.94 -17.65
N LEU A 264 24.60 0.65 -17.99
CA LEU A 264 24.78 -0.43 -17.01
C LEU A 264 26.15 -0.33 -16.32
N GLY A 265 27.22 -0.06 -17.08
CA GLY A 265 28.56 0.14 -16.56
C GLY A 265 28.65 1.29 -15.54
N GLN A 266 28.07 2.45 -15.86
CA GLN A 266 27.97 3.59 -14.93
C GLN A 266 27.22 3.23 -13.64
N ASN A 267 26.25 2.32 -13.73
CA ASN A 267 25.48 1.81 -12.61
C ASN A 267 26.10 0.58 -11.93
N ARG A 268 27.37 0.24 -12.18
CA ARG A 268 28.08 -0.91 -11.60
C ARG A 268 27.36 -2.23 -11.86
N ILE A 269 26.90 -2.39 -13.10
CA ILE A 269 26.27 -3.62 -13.58
C ILE A 269 27.11 -4.15 -14.74
N THR A 270 27.63 -5.36 -14.57
CA THR A 270 28.27 -6.14 -15.64
C THR A 270 27.18 -6.90 -16.38
N LEU A 271 27.08 -6.68 -17.68
CA LEU A 271 26.17 -7.40 -18.54
C LEU A 271 26.82 -8.71 -19.02
N CYS A 272 26.10 -9.81 -18.89
CA CYS A 272 26.40 -11.10 -19.50
C CYS A 272 25.22 -11.46 -20.40
N THR A 273 25.46 -11.68 -21.69
CA THR A 273 24.39 -11.85 -22.66
C THR A 273 24.77 -12.82 -23.76
N ALA A 274 23.77 -13.52 -24.30
CA ALA A 274 23.92 -14.37 -25.47
C ALA A 274 23.46 -13.62 -26.72
N PHE A 275 24.28 -13.67 -27.77
CA PHE A 275 23.95 -13.16 -29.09
C PHE A 275 24.13 -14.28 -30.11
N PRO A 276 23.05 -14.74 -30.78
CA PRO A 276 23.18 -15.81 -31.77
C PRO A 276 23.97 -15.39 -33.02
N ASP A 277 23.82 -14.14 -33.46
CA ASP A 277 24.55 -13.55 -34.59
C ASP A 277 24.80 -12.06 -34.28
N PRO A 278 25.82 -11.72 -33.47
CA PRO A 278 26.15 -10.34 -33.19
C PRO A 278 26.92 -9.72 -34.35
N ASP A 279 26.68 -8.43 -34.62
CA ASP A 279 27.56 -7.64 -35.48
C ASP A 279 28.89 -7.31 -34.76
N ALA A 280 29.90 -6.91 -35.55
CA ALA A 280 31.24 -6.62 -35.04
C ALA A 280 31.23 -5.45 -34.03
N GLU A 281 30.45 -4.41 -34.29
CA GLU A 281 30.32 -3.24 -33.41
C GLU A 281 29.78 -3.63 -32.02
N THR A 282 28.75 -4.47 -31.97
CA THR A 282 28.18 -5.00 -30.73
C THR A 282 29.19 -5.86 -29.99
N LEU A 283 29.92 -6.73 -30.70
CA LEU A 283 30.97 -7.54 -30.08
C LEU A 283 32.05 -6.66 -29.44
N MET A 284 32.46 -5.56 -30.08
CA MET A 284 33.47 -4.65 -29.54
C MET A 284 33.12 -4.09 -28.14
N LEU A 285 31.84 -4.05 -27.76
CA LEU A 285 31.40 -3.59 -26.44
C LEU A 285 31.76 -4.54 -25.29
N PHE A 286 32.01 -5.81 -25.57
CA PHE A 286 32.26 -6.82 -24.55
C PHE A 286 33.75 -7.15 -24.46
N GLU A 287 34.32 -7.07 -23.26
CA GLU A 287 35.71 -7.46 -23.02
C GLU A 287 35.91 -8.97 -23.24
N HIS A 288 35.02 -9.79 -22.70
CA HIS A 288 35.08 -11.24 -22.82
C HIS A 288 34.00 -11.75 -23.77
N LYS A 289 34.43 -12.45 -24.81
CA LYS A 289 33.55 -12.97 -25.87
C LYS A 289 33.82 -14.45 -26.06
N TYR A 290 32.75 -15.22 -26.15
CA TYR A 290 32.84 -16.67 -26.33
C TYR A 290 31.80 -17.14 -27.34
N LYS A 291 32.18 -18.13 -28.15
CA LYS A 291 31.27 -18.88 -29.03
C LYS A 291 31.18 -20.32 -28.57
N LEU A 292 30.04 -20.96 -28.86
CA LEU A 292 29.92 -22.41 -28.79
C LEU A 292 30.31 -22.99 -30.14
N ASP A 293 31.32 -23.86 -30.18
CA ASP A 293 31.70 -24.57 -31.40
C ASP A 293 30.72 -25.72 -31.73
N ALA A 294 30.96 -26.42 -32.84
CA ALA A 294 30.15 -27.57 -33.28
C ALA A 294 30.11 -28.71 -32.26
N GLU A 295 31.10 -28.80 -31.37
CA GLU A 295 31.23 -29.80 -30.30
C GLU A 295 30.65 -29.30 -28.97
N ARG A 296 30.03 -28.10 -28.95
CA ARG A 296 29.46 -27.42 -27.78
C ARG A 296 30.49 -27.03 -26.73
N ARG A 297 31.72 -26.74 -27.14
CA ARG A 297 32.77 -26.20 -26.28
C ARG A 297 32.74 -24.68 -26.35
N LEU A 298 33.00 -24.02 -25.22
CA LEU A 298 33.20 -22.57 -25.18
C LEU A 298 34.60 -22.25 -25.72
N VAL A 299 34.66 -21.46 -26.79
CA VAL A 299 35.90 -20.98 -27.40
C VAL A 299 35.94 -19.47 -27.29
N HIS A 300 37.08 -18.91 -26.90
CA HIS A 300 37.27 -17.46 -26.81
C HIS A 300 37.27 -16.83 -28.21
N CYS A 301 36.69 -15.64 -28.35
CA CYS A 301 36.66 -14.91 -29.61
C CYS A 301 37.57 -13.67 -29.54
N GLU A 302 38.48 -13.53 -30.50
CA GLU A 302 39.28 -12.31 -30.70
C GLU A 302 38.83 -11.60 -31.98
N LEU A 303 38.77 -10.27 -31.97
CA LEU A 303 38.48 -9.47 -33.17
C LEU A 303 39.83 -9.09 -33.79
N ALA A 304 40.09 -9.45 -35.04
CA ALA A 304 41.26 -8.96 -35.77
C ALA A 304 40.88 -7.75 -36.61
N LEU A 305 41.75 -6.73 -36.62
CA LEU A 305 41.70 -5.63 -37.57
C LEU A 305 42.61 -5.99 -38.75
N GLU A 306 42.10 -5.99 -39.98
CA GLU A 306 42.98 -6.11 -41.15
C GLU A 306 43.85 -4.85 -41.27
N ASN A 307 45.15 -5.01 -41.01
CA ASN A 307 46.17 -4.05 -41.40
C ASN A 307 46.44 -4.21 -42.90
N ASP A 308 45.51 -3.78 -43.77
CA ASP A 308 45.79 -3.30 -45.14
C ASP A 308 44.48 -3.03 -45.93
N ALA A 309 43.93 -1.81 -45.84
CA ALA A 309 43.39 -1.04 -46.98
C ALA A 309 42.60 0.21 -46.52
N THR A 310 43.04 1.37 -47.00
CA THR A 310 42.27 2.61 -47.26
C THR A 310 40.86 2.75 -46.65
N ASP A 311 40.77 3.58 -45.60
CA ASP A 311 39.67 4.47 -45.14
C ASP A 311 38.19 4.04 -45.19
N ASP A 312 37.83 2.80 -45.54
CA ASP A 312 36.48 2.22 -45.48
C ASP A 312 36.57 0.68 -45.34
N GLY A 313 37.30 0.19 -44.34
CA GLY A 313 37.45 -1.24 -44.08
C GLY A 313 36.29 -1.83 -43.27
N GLU A 314 35.57 -2.81 -43.82
CA GLU A 314 34.62 -3.64 -43.08
C GLU A 314 35.36 -4.50 -42.03
N LEU A 315 34.83 -4.55 -40.80
CA LEU A 315 35.35 -5.38 -39.71
C LEU A 315 34.94 -6.84 -39.93
N GLU A 316 35.89 -7.72 -40.25
CA GLU A 316 35.64 -9.17 -40.26
C GLU A 316 36.14 -9.87 -38.97
N LEU A 317 35.37 -10.87 -38.53
CA LEU A 317 35.67 -11.69 -37.36
C LEU A 317 36.76 -12.71 -37.69
N ALA A 318 37.94 -12.57 -37.09
CA ALA A 318 38.97 -13.60 -37.12
C ALA A 318 38.76 -14.61 -35.97
N TRP A 319 39.17 -15.86 -36.20
CA TRP A 319 38.94 -16.95 -35.26
C TRP A 319 40.26 -17.65 -35.00
N GLU A 320 40.70 -17.68 -33.75
CA GLU A 320 41.73 -18.63 -33.32
C GLU A 320 41.01 -19.85 -32.73
N ASP A 321 41.20 -21.00 -33.39
CA ASP A 321 40.85 -22.28 -32.78
C ASP A 321 41.87 -22.54 -31.67
N GLY A 322 41.41 -22.47 -30.42
CA GLY A 322 42.24 -22.81 -29.26
C GLY A 322 42.69 -24.28 -29.32
N GLU A 323 43.99 -24.50 -29.14
CA GLU A 323 44.57 -25.84 -28.92
C GLU A 323 43.92 -26.59 -27.75
#